data_AF-A0A939GPJ7-F1
#
_entry.id   AF-A0A939GPJ7-F1
#
_cell.length_a   1.000
_cell.length_b   1.000
_cell.length_c   1.000
_cell.angle_alpha   90.00
_cell.angle_beta   90.00
_cell.angle_gamma   90.00
#
_symmetry.space_group_name_H-M   'P 1'
#
loop_
_entity.id
_entity.type
_entity.pdbx_description
1 polymer ?
#
loop_
_entity_poly.entity_id
_entity_poly.type
_entity_poly.pdbx_seq_one_letter_code
_entity_poly.pdbx_strand_id
1 'polypeptide(L)'
;MGYPKHWKKLAKTIKEKSGWCCQKCGRVCLRPGEKPADNIKPRAYNLQVHHWNMDTSDNRVENLICLCSGCHLNYHRGGKGNVSIGQLSLFDVSTF
;
A
#
# COMPACT_ATOMS: atom_id res chain seq x y z
N MET A 1 -11.08 8.57 -9.87
CA MET A 1 -9.59 8.64 -9.83
C MET A 1 -9.20 9.49 -8.63
N GLY A 2 -8.47 8.95 -7.65
CA GLY A 2 -8.29 9.62 -6.34
C GLY A 2 -6.87 10.10 -6.01
N TYR A 3 -5.83 9.70 -6.74
CA TYR A 3 -4.46 10.13 -6.40
C TYR A 3 -4.10 11.50 -6.98
N PRO A 4 -3.49 12.41 -6.19
CA PRO A 4 -3.08 13.72 -6.67
C PRO A 4 -1.87 13.62 -7.61
N LYS A 5 -1.72 14.59 -8.53
CA LYS A 5 -0.57 14.66 -9.47
C LYS A 5 0.79 14.56 -8.78
N HIS A 6 0.89 15.07 -7.55
CA HIS A 6 2.12 15.09 -6.76
C HIS A 6 2.31 13.87 -5.84
N TRP A 7 1.46 12.83 -5.95
CA TRP A 7 1.48 11.65 -5.08
C TRP A 7 2.87 11.01 -4.97
N LYS A 8 3.60 10.87 -6.09
CA LYS A 8 4.96 10.29 -6.07
C LYS A 8 5.92 11.06 -5.16
N LYS A 9 5.85 12.39 -5.17
CA LYS A 9 6.68 13.27 -4.33
C LYS A 9 6.25 13.20 -2.86
N LEU A 10 4.94 13.21 -2.60
CA LEU A 10 4.38 13.06 -1.26
C LEU A 10 4.79 11.71 -0.65
N ALA A 11 4.54 10.61 -1.36
CA ALA A 11 4.89 9.28 -0.90
C ALA A 11 6.39 9.12 -0.63
N LYS A 12 7.25 9.71 -1.48
CA LYS A 12 8.70 9.74 -1.23
C LYS A 12 9.03 10.48 0.07
N THR A 13 8.45 11.66 0.28
CA THR A 13 8.67 12.49 1.47
C THR A 13 8.25 11.75 2.75
N ILE A 14 7.11 11.05 2.72
CA ILE A 14 6.63 10.25 3.87
C ILE A 14 7.58 9.08 4.16
N LYS A 15 8.11 8.40 3.14
CA LYS A 15 9.11 7.33 3.29
C LYS A 15 10.43 7.84 3.86
N GLU A 16 10.88 9.03 3.44
CA GLU A 16 12.07 9.67 3.99
C GLU A 16 11.89 10.03 5.47
N LYS A 17 10.73 10.63 5.83
CA LYS A 17 10.40 10.96 7.21
C LYS A 17 10.28 9.75 8.14
N SER A 18 9.88 8.59 7.62
CA SER A 18 9.83 7.34 8.39
C SER A 18 11.18 6.62 8.47
N GLY A 19 12.26 7.20 7.93
CA GLY A 19 13.58 6.56 7.90
C GLY A 19 13.64 5.31 7.02
N TRP A 20 12.67 5.14 6.13
CA TRP A 20 12.41 3.92 5.36
C TRP A 20 12.02 2.71 6.21
N CYS A 21 11.42 2.95 7.38
CA CYS A 21 10.92 1.90 8.27
C CYS A 21 9.41 1.74 8.19
N CYS A 22 8.93 0.49 8.28
CA CYS A 22 7.53 0.19 8.46
C CYS A 22 7.05 0.74 9.81
N GLN A 23 6.04 1.61 9.80
CA GLN A 23 5.51 2.22 11.01
C GLN A 23 4.60 1.28 11.83
N LYS A 24 4.24 0.11 11.29
CA LYS A 24 3.48 -0.93 12.04
C LYS A 24 4.41 -1.89 12.78
N CYS A 25 5.45 -2.39 12.13
CA CYS A 25 6.29 -3.48 12.67
C CYS A 25 7.77 -3.11 12.84
N GLY A 26 8.17 -1.88 12.54
CA GLY A 26 9.56 -1.40 12.69
C GLY A 26 10.54 -1.90 11.63
N ARG A 27 10.14 -2.81 10.72
CA ARG A 27 11.03 -3.37 9.70
C ARG A 27 11.64 -2.27 8.81
N VAL A 28 12.97 -2.29 8.69
CA VAL A 28 13.70 -1.46 7.70
C VAL A 28 13.45 -2.02 6.29
N CYS A 29 13.05 -1.15 5.38
CA CYS A 29 12.78 -1.45 3.97
C CYS A 29 13.84 -0.82 3.06
N LEU A 30 13.87 -1.27 1.79
CA LEU A 30 14.89 -0.84 0.82
C LEU A 30 14.68 0.62 0.40
N ARG A 31 15.77 1.38 0.41
CA ARG A 31 15.86 2.73 -0.17
C ARG A 31 16.11 2.66 -1.68
N PRO A 32 15.88 3.76 -2.42
CA PRO A 32 16.15 3.80 -3.85
C PRO A 32 17.63 3.55 -4.11
N GLY A 33 17.93 2.56 -4.96
CA GLY A 33 19.31 2.18 -5.31
C GLY A 33 19.94 1.13 -4.38
N GLU A 34 19.31 0.79 -3.25
CA GLU A 34 19.79 -0.29 -2.40
C GLU A 34 19.52 -1.66 -3.05
N LYS A 35 20.52 -2.54 -3.00
CA LYS A 35 20.37 -3.94 -3.37
C LYS A 35 20.14 -4.75 -2.10
N PRO A 36 19.12 -5.61 -2.06
CA PRO A 36 18.97 -6.55 -0.96
C PRO A 36 20.10 -7.59 -0.99
N ALA A 37 20.33 -8.25 0.13
CA ALA A 37 21.16 -9.44 0.17
C ALA A 37 20.63 -10.52 -0.80
N ASP A 38 21.53 -11.35 -1.33
CA ASP A 38 21.24 -12.29 -2.42
C ASP A 38 20.09 -13.27 -2.10
N ASN A 39 19.87 -13.57 -0.83
CA ASN A 39 18.84 -14.48 -0.34
C ASN A 39 17.49 -13.81 -0.03
N ILE A 40 17.34 -12.51 -0.29
CA ILE A 40 16.13 -11.74 0.04
C ILE A 40 15.33 -11.43 -1.21
N LYS A 41 14.02 -11.71 -1.17
CA LYS A 41 13.06 -11.26 -2.20
C LYS A 41 12.90 -9.73 -2.12
N PRO A 42 13.39 -8.94 -3.09
CA PRO A 42 13.40 -7.47 -3.00
C PRO A 42 12.00 -6.88 -2.78
N ARG A 43 10.99 -7.46 -3.46
CA ARG A 43 9.60 -7.01 -3.39
C ARG A 43 8.99 -7.05 -1.98
N ALA A 44 9.49 -7.92 -1.10
CA ALA A 44 9.02 -7.98 0.29
C ALA A 44 9.45 -6.76 1.12
N TYR A 45 10.48 -6.05 0.66
CA TYR A 45 11.07 -4.88 1.31
C TYR A 45 10.74 -3.58 0.57
N ASN A 46 9.80 -3.59 -0.36
CA ASN A 46 9.27 -2.36 -0.95
C ASN A 46 8.35 -1.68 0.07
N LEU A 47 8.77 -0.52 0.57
CA LEU A 47 7.95 0.29 1.45
C LEU A 47 6.82 0.96 0.65
N GLN A 48 5.59 0.88 1.16
CA GLN A 48 4.40 1.46 0.56
C GLN A 48 3.80 2.51 1.49
N VAL A 49 3.15 3.54 0.93
CA VAL A 49 2.35 4.49 1.71
C VAL A 49 0.90 4.10 1.54
N HIS A 50 0.20 3.94 2.64
CA HIS A 50 -1.18 3.48 2.72
C HIS A 50 -2.07 4.57 3.35
N HIS A 51 -3.29 4.70 2.85
CA HIS A 51 -4.33 5.55 3.41
C HIS A 51 -5.09 4.77 4.49
N TRP A 52 -5.05 5.23 5.74
CA TRP A 52 -5.74 4.56 6.86
C TRP A 52 -7.24 4.37 6.62
N ASN A 53 -7.90 5.39 6.08
CA ASN A 53 -9.32 5.37 5.76
C ASN A 53 -9.67 4.72 4.41
N MET A 54 -8.68 4.19 3.66
CA MET A 54 -8.83 3.60 2.33
C MET A 54 -9.28 4.59 1.22
N ASP A 55 -9.45 5.86 1.54
CA ASP A 55 -9.79 6.91 0.58
C ASP A 55 -8.51 7.51 0.00
N THR A 56 -8.22 7.12 -1.24
CA THR A 56 -7.04 7.60 -1.99
C THR A 56 -7.04 9.12 -2.24
N SER A 57 -8.18 9.80 -2.10
CA SER A 57 -8.29 11.25 -2.24
C SER A 57 -7.94 12.04 -0.97
N ASP A 58 -8.00 11.40 0.21
CA ASP A 58 -7.63 12.02 1.49
C ASP A 58 -6.13 11.92 1.75
N ASN A 59 -5.39 12.91 1.26
CA ASN A 59 -3.92 12.93 1.30
C ASN A 59 -3.34 13.67 2.50
N ARG A 60 -4.16 13.92 3.54
CA ARG A 60 -3.69 14.50 4.80
C ARG A 60 -2.66 13.58 5.44
N VAL A 61 -1.59 14.16 6.00
CA VAL A 61 -0.43 13.39 6.49
C VAL A 61 -0.82 12.42 7.59
N GLU A 62 -1.75 12.81 8.46
CA GLU A 62 -2.32 11.98 9.52
C GLU A 62 -3.07 10.74 9.01
N ASN A 63 -3.55 10.75 7.75
CA ASN A 63 -4.19 9.60 7.12
C ASN A 63 -3.19 8.68 6.38
N LEU A 64 -1.91 9.06 6.30
CA LEU A 64 -0.90 8.31 5.55
C LEU A 64 0.03 7.54 6.49
N ILE A 65 0.32 6.29 6.15
CA ILE A 65 1.25 5.43 6.89
C ILE A 65 2.18 4.63 5.98
N CYS A 66 3.46 4.55 6.34
CA CYS A 66 4.44 3.67 5.71
C CYS A 66 4.33 2.24 6.21
N LEU A 67 4.05 1.30 5.30
CA LEU A 67 3.92 -0.13 5.58
C LEU A 67 4.83 -0.96 4.67
N CYS A 68 5.46 -2.00 5.23
CA CYS A 68 6.11 -3.04 4.42
C CYS A 68 5.07 -3.84 3.64
N SER A 69 5.47 -4.53 2.57
CA SER A 69 4.55 -5.31 1.72
C SER A 69 3.66 -6.28 2.50
N GLY A 70 4.21 -6.96 3.52
CA GLY A 70 3.42 -7.89 4.36
C GLY A 70 2.38 -7.18 5.22
N CYS A 71 2.76 -6.07 5.88
CA CYS A 71 1.82 -5.27 6.68
C CYS A 71 0.77 -4.60 5.78
N HIS A 72 1.17 -4.07 4.63
CA HIS A 72 0.25 -3.49 3.66
C HIS A 72 -0.82 -4.49 3.22
N LEU A 73 -0.41 -5.69 2.79
CA LEU A 73 -1.35 -6.75 2.40
C LEU A 73 -2.23 -7.20 3.57
N ASN A 74 -1.71 -7.20 4.80
CA ASN A 74 -2.49 -7.51 5.99
C ASN A 74 -3.61 -6.49 6.26
N TYR A 75 -3.42 -5.21 5.91
CA TYR A 75 -4.50 -4.19 5.97
C TYR A 75 -5.61 -4.48 4.96
N HIS A 76 -5.26 -5.00 3.78
CA HIS A 76 -6.22 -5.42 2.75
C HIS A 76 -6.84 -6.79 3.02
N ARG A 77 -6.32 -7.55 3.99
CA ARG A 77 -6.80 -8.90 4.30
C ARG A 77 -8.23 -8.83 4.83
N GLY A 78 -9.13 -9.62 4.23
CA GLY A 78 -10.57 -9.57 4.53
C GLY A 78 -11.38 -8.71 3.56
N GLY A 79 -10.78 -8.23 2.46
CA GLY A 79 -11.53 -7.74 1.32
C GLY A 79 -12.35 -6.48 1.60
N LYS A 80 -11.87 -5.58 2.46
CA LYS A 80 -12.48 -4.25 2.62
C LYS A 80 -11.99 -3.31 1.52
N GLY A 81 -12.29 -3.66 0.28
CA GLY A 81 -12.22 -2.78 -0.88
C GLY A 81 -13.54 -2.85 -1.63
N ASN A 82 -13.82 -1.88 -2.49
CA ASN A 82 -15.01 -1.96 -3.34
C ASN A 82 -14.88 -3.18 -4.27
N VAL A 83 -15.83 -4.12 -4.18
CA VAL A 83 -16.03 -5.13 -5.22
C VAL A 83 -16.35 -4.37 -6.51
N SER A 84 -15.60 -4.61 -7.58
CA SER A 84 -15.91 -3.97 -8.87
C SER A 84 -17.25 -4.52 -9.38
N ILE A 85 -18.05 -3.66 -10.04
CA ILE A 85 -19.38 -4.06 -10.55
C ILE A 85 -19.27 -5.32 -11.43
N GLY A 86 -18.22 -5.42 -12.26
CA GLY A 86 -17.99 -6.59 -13.13
C GLY A 86 -17.55 -7.87 -12.40
N GLN A 87 -17.25 -7.81 -11.09
CA GLN A 87 -16.92 -8.98 -10.27
C GLN A 87 -18.13 -9.53 -9.51
N LEU A 88 -19.27 -8.81 -9.53
CA LEU A 88 -20.55 -9.29 -8.99
C LEU A 88 -21.29 -10.23 -9.97
N SER A 89 -20.90 -10.27 -11.24
CA SER A 89 -21.55 -11.07 -12.28
C SER A 89 -21.04 -12.51 -12.37
N LEU A 90 -20.40 -13.04 -11.32
CA LEU A 90 -19.87 -14.42 -11.32
C LEU A 90 -20.97 -15.50 -11.25
N PHE A 91 -22.22 -15.12 -10.99
CA PHE A 91 -23.36 -16.01 -11.10
C PHE A 91 -24.38 -15.37 -12.04
N ASP A 92 -24.50 -15.93 -13.25
CA ASP A 92 -25.69 -15.74 -14.05
C ASP A 92 -26.84 -16.46 -13.35
N VAL A 93 -27.67 -15.71 -12.62
CA VAL A 93 -28.83 -16.25 -11.90
C VAL A 93 -29.95 -16.64 -12.86
N SER A 94 -29.79 -16.41 -14.16
CA SER A 94 -30.75 -16.75 -15.21
C SER A 94 -30.77 -18.25 -15.56
N THR A 95 -29.91 -19.06 -14.93
CA THR A 95 -29.82 -20.51 -15.15
C THR A 95 -30.37 -21.36 -13.98
N PHE A 96 -31.09 -20.75 -13.02
CA PHE A 96 -31.86 -21.46 -11.99
C PHE A 96 -33.34 -21.44 -12.30
#